data_AF-A0AAV0EKU3-F1
#
_entry.id   AF-A0AAV0EKU3-F1
#
_cell.length_a   1.000
_cell.length_b   1.000
_cell.length_c   1.000
_cell.angle_alpha   90.00
_cell.angle_beta   90.00
_cell.angle_gamma   90.00
#
_symmetry.space_group_name_H-M   'P 1'
#
loop_
_entity.id
_entity.type
_entity.pdbx_description
1 polymer ?
#
loop_
_entity_poly.entity_id
_entity_poly.type
_entity_poly.pdbx_seq_one_letter_code
_entity_poly.pdbx_strand_id
1 'polypeptide(L)'
;MSEPSSSPASTDRALESVESVYARAQSFLNSLPKKPLTSLSDDVSCEMQPLFKGHATFAKEIFDKLLSYPLDDLADPKRETTMMESLSILSDNLSLFTDGQAKKIMDLRASFPQIMHEWRDSIKVKESSEQICSTFEKTKSLLEDLVKREEEIKRKLKYLSDKEEELEAHLKVIESSRGQLKEEREEVSKQTKQVCSLAMEQARKVEAKKMDLDRANKKMDNLKSEFDATRHLFI
;
A
#
# COMPACT_ATOMS: atom_id res chain seq x y z
N MET A 1 -21.92 42.40 32.44
CA MET A 1 -21.52 41.80 31.16
C MET A 1 -20.64 40.62 31.51
N SER A 2 -21.19 39.41 31.41
CA SER A 2 -20.49 38.17 31.73
C SER A 2 -20.18 37.48 30.41
N GLU A 3 -18.89 37.24 30.16
CA GLU A 3 -18.42 36.50 29.00
C GLU A 3 -18.81 35.02 29.10
N PRO A 4 -19.11 34.35 27.97
CA PRO A 4 -19.46 32.94 27.98
C PRO A 4 -18.22 32.06 28.03
N SER A 5 -18.17 31.17 29.03
CA SER A 5 -17.27 30.02 29.06
C SER A 5 -17.65 29.08 27.91
N SER A 6 -16.85 29.09 26.86
CA SER A 6 -16.90 28.07 25.81
C SER A 6 -15.87 27.00 26.14
N SER A 7 -16.32 25.91 26.76
CA SER A 7 -15.56 24.66 26.81
C SER A 7 -15.75 23.95 25.46
N PRO A 8 -14.70 23.75 24.65
CA PRO A 8 -14.80 22.85 23.53
C PRO A 8 -14.85 21.43 24.08
N ALA A 9 -15.95 20.73 23.79
CA ALA A 9 -16.03 19.29 23.94
C ALA A 9 -14.89 18.66 23.11
N SER A 10 -13.78 18.34 23.77
CA SER A 10 -12.71 17.53 23.23
C SER A 10 -13.28 16.14 22.97
N THR A 11 -13.69 15.90 21.73
CA THR A 11 -13.92 14.57 21.19
C THR A 11 -12.55 13.91 21.11
N ASP A 12 -12.25 13.15 22.15
CA ASP A 12 -11.06 12.33 22.28
C ASP A 12 -11.12 11.22 21.20
N ARG A 13 -10.67 11.53 19.98
CA ARG A 13 -10.30 10.50 19.00
C ARG A 13 -9.03 9.86 19.56
N ALA A 14 -9.22 8.82 20.36
CA ALA A 14 -8.15 7.88 20.67
C ALA A 14 -7.50 7.49 19.34
N LEU A 15 -6.23 7.87 19.16
CA LEU A 15 -5.44 7.50 17.99
C LEU A 15 -5.34 5.98 17.99
N GLU A 16 -6.14 5.32 17.15
CA GLU A 16 -6.05 3.88 16.97
C GLU A 16 -4.63 3.51 16.51
N SER A 17 -4.05 2.50 17.14
CA SER A 17 -2.74 1.98 16.73
C SER A 17 -2.79 1.51 15.27
N VAL A 18 -1.71 1.72 14.54
CA VAL A 18 -1.55 1.29 13.13
C VAL A 18 -1.90 -0.19 12.96
N GLU A 19 -1.48 -1.04 13.91
CA GLU A 19 -1.75 -2.48 13.87
C GLU A 19 -3.25 -2.79 14.05
N SER A 20 -3.96 -2.01 14.87
CA SER A 20 -5.41 -2.13 15.05
C SER A 20 -6.17 -1.74 13.79
N VAL A 21 -5.73 -0.66 13.11
CA VAL A 21 -6.33 -0.19 11.86
C VAL A 21 -6.12 -1.23 10.75
N TYR A 22 -4.91 -1.76 10.62
CA TYR A 22 -4.58 -2.81 9.66
C TYR A 22 -5.37 -4.09 9.88
N ALA A 23 -5.42 -4.60 11.14
CA ALA A 23 -6.17 -5.81 11.47
C ALA A 23 -7.68 -5.66 11.19
N ARG A 24 -8.24 -4.48 11.48
CA ARG A 24 -9.64 -4.17 11.15
C ARG A 24 -9.88 -4.17 9.64
N ALA A 25 -9.01 -3.52 8.87
CA ALA A 25 -9.13 -3.45 7.42
C ALA A 25 -9.08 -4.85 6.79
N GLN A 26 -8.14 -5.70 7.23
CA GLN A 26 -8.01 -7.06 6.74
C GLN A 26 -9.22 -7.93 7.12
N SER A 27 -9.70 -7.84 8.36
CA SER A 27 -10.90 -8.54 8.82
C SER A 27 -12.14 -8.13 8.01
N PHE A 28 -12.31 -6.83 7.80
CA PHE A 28 -13.40 -6.29 6.99
C PHE A 28 -13.38 -6.85 5.57
N LEU A 29 -12.24 -6.76 4.86
CA LEU A 29 -12.10 -7.30 3.50
C LEU A 29 -12.42 -8.80 3.43
N ASN A 30 -11.96 -9.58 4.41
CA ASN A 30 -12.23 -11.01 4.49
C ASN A 30 -13.71 -11.34 4.73
N SER A 31 -14.46 -10.43 5.36
CA SER A 31 -15.91 -10.57 5.58
C SER A 31 -16.76 -10.29 4.34
N LEU A 32 -16.20 -9.63 3.31
CA LEU A 32 -16.96 -9.16 2.17
C LEU A 32 -17.25 -10.27 1.14
N PRO A 33 -18.38 -10.17 0.42
CA PRO A 33 -18.69 -11.09 -0.67
C PRO A 33 -17.66 -10.97 -1.82
N LYS A 34 -17.41 -12.13 -2.47
CA LYS A 34 -16.37 -12.28 -3.50
C LYS A 34 -16.84 -11.95 -4.92
N LYS A 35 -18.14 -11.80 -5.17
CA LYS A 35 -18.71 -11.53 -6.51
C LYS A 35 -19.04 -10.04 -6.69
N PRO A 36 -18.71 -9.43 -7.84
CA PRO A 36 -19.14 -8.07 -8.18
C PRO A 36 -20.66 -7.96 -8.30
N LEU A 37 -21.20 -6.78 -8.00
CA LEU A 37 -22.64 -6.55 -7.81
C LEU A 37 -23.45 -6.13 -9.06
N THR A 38 -22.86 -5.95 -10.25
CA THR A 38 -23.56 -5.27 -11.36
C THR A 38 -23.39 -5.92 -12.73
N SER A 39 -24.52 -6.22 -13.40
CA SER A 39 -24.66 -6.24 -14.87
C SER A 39 -26.14 -6.28 -15.27
N LEU A 40 -26.62 -5.26 -16.00
CA LEU A 40 -27.44 -5.35 -17.24
C LEU A 40 -28.18 -4.03 -17.51
N SER A 41 -28.01 -3.51 -18.72
CA SER A 41 -28.98 -2.66 -19.41
C SER A 41 -28.81 -2.84 -20.91
N ASP A 42 -29.91 -2.78 -21.66
CA ASP A 42 -29.98 -2.20 -23.00
C ASP A 42 -31.46 -1.89 -23.30
N ASP A 43 -31.70 -0.66 -23.73
CA ASP A 43 -33.02 -0.05 -23.97
C ASP A 43 -33.16 0.32 -25.46
N VAL A 44 -34.36 0.23 -26.02
CA VAL A 44 -34.66 0.59 -27.42
C VAL A 44 -35.99 1.33 -27.47
N SER A 45 -35.91 2.62 -27.81
CA SER A 45 -37.10 3.48 -27.96
C SER A 45 -37.67 3.48 -29.37
N CYS A 46 -39.00 3.54 -29.49
CA CYS A 46 -39.71 3.76 -30.76
C CYS A 46 -40.79 4.84 -30.66
N GLU A 47 -40.68 5.84 -31.53
CA GLU A 47 -41.56 7.01 -31.64
C GLU A 47 -42.99 6.70 -32.13
N MET A 48 -43.93 7.57 -31.77
CA MET A 48 -45.33 7.49 -32.16
C MET A 48 -45.90 8.87 -32.53
N GLN A 49 -46.66 8.91 -33.64
CA GLN A 49 -47.45 10.06 -34.10
C GLN A 49 -48.97 9.79 -34.01
N PRO A 50 -49.82 10.85 -33.90
CA PRO A 50 -51.23 10.72 -33.53
C PRO A 50 -52.20 10.86 -34.72
N LEU A 51 -53.36 10.17 -34.70
CA LEU A 51 -54.47 10.47 -35.63
C LEU A 51 -55.87 9.97 -35.19
N PHE A 52 -56.79 10.87 -34.83
CA PHE A 52 -58.24 10.66 -34.55
C PHE A 52 -59.01 10.01 -35.76
N LYS A 53 -60.22 9.39 -35.71
CA LYS A 53 -61.37 9.38 -34.77
C LYS A 53 -62.25 8.12 -34.95
N GLY A 54 -62.57 7.48 -33.83
CA GLY A 54 -63.66 6.52 -33.62
C GLY A 54 -63.60 6.14 -32.13
N HIS A 55 -64.29 6.89 -31.26
CA HIS A 55 -63.79 7.19 -29.91
C HIS A 55 -63.30 5.97 -29.10
N ALA A 56 -64.08 4.88 -29.02
CA ALA A 56 -63.69 3.69 -28.28
C ALA A 56 -62.79 2.73 -29.07
N THR A 57 -63.04 2.51 -30.37
CA THR A 57 -62.21 1.63 -31.22
C THR A 57 -60.81 2.17 -31.40
N PHE A 58 -60.67 3.49 -31.55
CA PHE A 58 -59.40 4.18 -31.66
C PHE A 58 -58.65 4.23 -30.32
N ALA A 59 -59.36 4.53 -29.22
CA ALA A 59 -58.76 4.42 -27.88
C ALA A 59 -58.28 2.99 -27.59
N LYS A 60 -58.97 1.97 -28.12
CA LYS A 60 -58.54 0.58 -28.03
C LYS A 60 -57.27 0.31 -28.81
N GLU A 61 -57.14 0.81 -30.04
CA GLU A 61 -55.91 0.69 -30.84
C GLU A 61 -54.71 1.37 -30.15
N ILE A 62 -54.93 2.57 -29.59
CA ILE A 62 -53.91 3.26 -28.79
C ILE A 62 -53.55 2.45 -27.56
N PHE A 63 -54.53 1.95 -26.81
CA PHE A 63 -54.32 1.13 -25.63
C PHE A 63 -53.54 -0.15 -25.94
N ASP A 64 -53.94 -0.90 -26.97
CA ASP A 64 -53.27 -2.13 -27.42
C ASP A 64 -51.82 -1.84 -27.82
N LYS A 65 -51.56 -0.67 -28.43
CA LYS A 65 -50.22 -0.21 -28.77
C LYS A 65 -49.41 0.26 -27.55
N LEU A 66 -50.04 0.88 -26.56
CA LEU A 66 -49.34 1.31 -25.34
C LEU A 66 -48.96 0.11 -24.46
N LEU A 67 -49.79 -0.94 -24.45
CA LEU A 67 -49.49 -2.19 -23.75
C LEU A 67 -48.27 -2.95 -24.31
N SER A 68 -47.85 -2.68 -25.54
CA SER A 68 -46.67 -3.32 -26.12
C SER A 68 -45.36 -2.64 -25.75
N TYR A 69 -45.39 -1.46 -25.13
CA TYR A 69 -44.17 -0.78 -24.68
C TYR A 69 -43.62 -1.40 -23.39
N PRO A 70 -42.29 -1.44 -23.23
CA PRO A 70 -41.65 -1.63 -21.93
C PRO A 70 -42.14 -0.59 -20.92
N LEU A 71 -42.09 -0.92 -19.62
CA LEU A 71 -42.49 0.01 -18.56
C LEU A 71 -41.64 1.29 -18.52
N ASP A 72 -40.34 1.19 -18.83
CA ASP A 72 -39.43 2.33 -18.95
C ASP A 72 -39.90 3.32 -20.02
N ASP A 73 -40.27 2.80 -21.18
CA ASP A 73 -40.81 3.57 -22.29
C ASP A 73 -42.21 4.13 -21.99
N LEU A 74 -43.05 3.35 -21.29
CA LEU A 74 -44.42 3.75 -20.93
C LEU A 74 -44.43 4.83 -19.84
N ALA A 75 -43.35 4.96 -19.08
CA ALA A 75 -43.14 6.00 -18.07
C ALA A 75 -42.83 7.39 -18.66
N ASP A 76 -42.73 7.53 -19.99
CA ASP A 76 -42.73 8.84 -20.63
C ASP A 76 -44.05 9.57 -20.30
N PRO A 77 -43.99 10.83 -19.82
CA PRO A 77 -45.18 11.57 -19.39
C PRO A 77 -46.28 11.64 -20.46
N LYS A 78 -45.93 11.74 -21.75
CA LYS A 78 -46.93 11.82 -22.82
C LYS A 78 -47.61 10.46 -23.02
N ARG A 79 -46.85 9.36 -22.98
CA ARG A 79 -47.39 8.00 -23.12
C ARG A 79 -48.23 7.59 -21.91
N GLU A 80 -47.81 7.94 -20.69
CA GLU A 80 -48.59 7.72 -19.47
C GLU A 80 -49.92 8.48 -19.51
N THR A 81 -49.90 9.77 -19.88
CA THR A 81 -51.14 10.54 -20.07
C THR A 81 -52.02 9.93 -21.15
N THR A 82 -51.45 9.53 -22.29
CA THR A 82 -52.20 8.89 -23.38
C THR A 82 -52.82 7.55 -22.93
N MET A 83 -52.13 6.78 -22.10
CA MET A 83 -52.63 5.52 -21.52
C MET A 83 -53.81 5.79 -20.57
N MET A 84 -53.70 6.79 -19.69
CA MET A 84 -54.77 7.19 -18.77
C MET A 84 -56.02 7.70 -19.50
N GLU A 85 -55.82 8.49 -20.56
CA GLU A 85 -56.91 8.98 -21.42
C GLU A 85 -57.59 7.82 -22.16
N SER A 86 -56.80 6.90 -22.73
CA SER A 86 -57.33 5.71 -23.41
C SER A 86 -58.12 4.82 -22.45
N LEU A 87 -57.60 4.56 -21.25
CA LEU A 87 -58.29 3.80 -20.21
C LEU A 87 -59.59 4.47 -19.75
N SER A 88 -59.61 5.81 -19.69
CA SER A 88 -60.82 6.56 -19.32
C SER A 88 -61.91 6.42 -20.40
N ILE A 89 -61.55 6.63 -21.68
CA ILE A 89 -62.49 6.47 -22.82
C ILE A 89 -63.02 5.03 -22.90
N LEU A 90 -62.15 4.03 -22.71
CA LEU A 90 -62.55 2.62 -22.70
C LEU A 90 -63.49 2.30 -21.52
N SER A 91 -63.23 2.87 -20.35
CA SER A 91 -64.09 2.68 -19.16
C SER A 91 -65.47 3.35 -19.26
N ASP A 92 -65.61 4.38 -20.09
CA ASP A 92 -66.91 5.00 -20.37
C ASP A 92 -67.72 4.22 -21.42
N ASN A 93 -67.09 3.25 -22.11
CA ASN A 93 -67.67 2.48 -23.23
C ASN A 93 -67.59 0.95 -22.99
N LEU A 94 -67.79 0.49 -21.75
CA LEU A 94 -67.63 -0.91 -21.36
C LEU A 94 -68.59 -1.88 -22.08
N SER A 95 -69.73 -1.40 -22.57
CA SER A 95 -70.72 -2.22 -23.31
C SER A 95 -70.16 -2.80 -24.62
N LEU A 96 -69.03 -2.30 -25.10
CA LEU A 96 -68.32 -2.79 -26.29
C LEU A 96 -67.41 -3.99 -26.00
N PHE A 97 -67.28 -4.40 -24.73
CA PHE A 97 -66.35 -5.42 -24.26
C PHE A 97 -67.09 -6.58 -23.60
N THR A 98 -66.48 -7.76 -23.59
CA THR A 98 -66.96 -8.87 -22.77
C THR A 98 -66.83 -8.54 -21.28
N ASP A 99 -67.64 -9.13 -20.42
CA ASP A 99 -67.61 -8.88 -18.96
C ASP A 99 -66.20 -9.04 -18.35
N GLY A 100 -65.43 -10.03 -18.85
CA GLY A 100 -64.05 -10.25 -18.43
C GLY A 100 -63.10 -9.12 -18.85
N GLN A 101 -63.24 -8.60 -20.07
CA GLN A 101 -62.44 -7.48 -20.58
C GLN A 101 -62.83 -6.16 -19.90
N ALA A 102 -64.13 -5.91 -19.73
CA ALA A 102 -64.64 -4.74 -19.04
C ALA A 102 -64.11 -4.64 -17.60
N LYS A 103 -64.09 -5.77 -16.88
CA LYS A 103 -63.50 -5.86 -15.54
C LYS A 103 -62.01 -5.52 -15.56
N LYS A 104 -61.24 -6.07 -16.49
CA LYS A 104 -59.79 -5.81 -16.60
C LYS A 104 -59.47 -4.35 -16.94
N ILE A 105 -60.26 -3.70 -17.78
CA ILE A 105 -60.12 -2.28 -18.11
C ILE A 105 -60.35 -1.42 -16.85
N MET A 106 -61.39 -1.73 -16.08
CA MET A 106 -61.69 -1.05 -14.81
C MET A 106 -60.58 -1.25 -13.77
N ASP A 107 -60.12 -2.49 -13.60
CA ASP A 107 -59.03 -2.83 -12.67
C ASP A 107 -57.75 -2.06 -13.05
N LEU A 108 -57.37 -2.10 -14.33
CA LEU A 108 -56.16 -1.44 -14.82
C LEU A 108 -56.28 0.08 -14.73
N ARG A 109 -57.44 0.67 -15.05
CA ARG A 109 -57.68 2.11 -14.87
C ARG A 109 -57.46 2.54 -13.41
N ALA A 110 -57.90 1.72 -12.45
CA ALA A 110 -57.73 2.01 -11.03
C ALA A 110 -56.28 1.85 -10.57
N SER A 111 -55.58 0.81 -11.04
CA SER A 111 -54.23 0.48 -10.56
C SER A 111 -53.09 1.17 -11.33
N PHE A 112 -53.32 1.59 -12.58
CA PHE A 112 -52.26 2.08 -13.47
C PHE A 112 -51.48 3.28 -12.90
N PRO A 113 -52.12 4.33 -12.31
CA PRO A 113 -51.37 5.43 -11.69
C PRO A 113 -50.46 4.96 -10.56
N GLN A 114 -50.91 3.98 -9.76
CA GLN A 114 -50.12 3.41 -8.68
C GLN A 114 -48.94 2.59 -9.23
N ILE A 115 -49.17 1.76 -10.25
CA ILE A 115 -48.11 0.99 -10.93
C ILE A 115 -47.01 1.92 -11.45
N MET A 116 -47.37 3.02 -12.12
CA MET A 116 -46.39 3.98 -12.65
C MET A 116 -45.64 4.72 -11.54
N HIS A 117 -46.31 5.01 -10.42
CA HIS A 117 -45.65 5.59 -9.25
C HIS A 117 -44.65 4.62 -8.61
N GLU A 118 -45.05 3.38 -8.36
CA GLU A 118 -44.19 2.33 -7.80
C GLU A 118 -43.01 2.00 -8.72
N TRP A 119 -43.22 2.04 -10.04
CA TRP A 119 -42.14 1.88 -11.03
C TRP A 119 -41.09 3.00 -10.89
N ARG A 120 -41.51 4.27 -10.88
CA ARG A 120 -40.59 5.41 -10.71
C ARG A 120 -39.83 5.34 -9.40
N ASP A 121 -40.50 5.00 -8.31
CA ASP A 121 -39.88 4.85 -7.01
C ASP A 121 -38.84 3.72 -7.04
N SER A 122 -39.15 2.61 -7.69
CA SER A 122 -38.25 1.47 -7.86
C SER A 122 -37.03 1.80 -8.72
N ILE A 123 -37.20 2.53 -9.83
CA ILE A 123 -36.09 2.98 -10.68
C ILE A 123 -35.16 3.91 -9.90
N LYS A 124 -35.71 4.87 -9.14
CA LYS A 124 -34.92 5.77 -8.29
C LYS A 124 -34.12 5.01 -7.23
N VAL A 125 -34.72 3.99 -6.63
CA VAL A 125 -34.03 3.10 -5.67
C VAL A 125 -32.94 2.28 -6.39
N LYS A 126 -33.20 1.77 -7.59
CA LYS A 126 -32.23 1.03 -8.41
C LYS A 126 -31.02 1.90 -8.74
N GLU A 127 -31.22 3.07 -9.32
CA GLU A 127 -30.14 3.99 -9.70
C GLU A 127 -29.29 4.42 -8.49
N SER A 128 -29.95 4.78 -7.38
CA SER A 128 -29.23 5.13 -6.15
C SER A 128 -28.44 3.95 -5.57
N SER A 129 -29.01 2.74 -5.62
CA SER A 129 -28.34 1.52 -5.18
C SER A 129 -27.16 1.16 -6.06
N GLU A 130 -27.28 1.27 -7.39
CA GLU A 130 -26.17 1.03 -8.33
C GLU A 130 -25.02 2.00 -8.09
N GLN A 131 -25.31 3.28 -7.84
CA GLN A 131 -24.30 4.28 -7.50
C GLN A 131 -23.58 3.94 -6.18
N ILE A 132 -24.33 3.51 -5.17
CA ILE A 132 -23.78 3.07 -3.88
C ILE A 132 -22.89 1.83 -4.08
N CYS A 133 -23.37 0.82 -4.82
CA CYS A 133 -22.61 -0.39 -5.14
C CYS A 133 -21.31 -0.07 -5.90
N SER A 134 -21.37 0.80 -6.91
CA SER A 134 -20.19 1.23 -7.68
C SER A 134 -19.18 1.96 -6.80
N THR A 135 -19.65 2.84 -5.92
CA THR A 135 -18.79 3.55 -4.97
C THR A 135 -18.16 2.58 -3.97
N PHE A 136 -18.94 1.63 -3.46
CA PHE A 136 -18.46 0.60 -2.55
C PHE A 136 -17.36 -0.27 -3.17
N GLU A 137 -17.54 -0.76 -4.39
CA GLU A 137 -16.51 -1.58 -5.07
C GLU A 137 -15.22 -0.79 -5.31
N LYS A 138 -15.32 0.50 -5.66
CA LYS A 138 -14.14 1.37 -5.77
C LYS A 138 -13.43 1.53 -4.41
N THR A 139 -14.17 1.80 -3.34
CA THR A 139 -13.60 1.93 -1.99
C THR A 139 -12.99 0.62 -1.51
N LYS A 140 -13.63 -0.51 -1.77
CA LYS A 140 -13.12 -1.85 -1.45
C LYS A 140 -11.79 -2.11 -2.16
N SER A 141 -11.70 -1.85 -3.47
CA SER A 141 -10.46 -2.00 -4.23
C SER A 141 -9.33 -1.13 -3.66
N LEU A 142 -9.62 0.12 -3.30
CA LEU A 142 -8.64 1.02 -2.67
C LEU A 142 -8.16 0.48 -1.32
N LEU A 143 -9.07 -0.08 -0.52
CA LEU A 143 -8.75 -0.68 0.77
C LEU A 143 -7.86 -1.92 0.61
N GLU A 144 -8.13 -2.77 -0.38
CA GLU A 144 -7.29 -3.93 -0.72
C GLU A 144 -5.86 -3.51 -1.08
N ASP A 145 -5.70 -2.46 -1.89
CA ASP A 145 -4.39 -1.94 -2.28
C ASP A 145 -3.63 -1.33 -1.09
N LEU A 146 -4.34 -0.66 -0.18
CA LEU A 146 -3.76 -0.13 1.06
C LEU A 146 -3.26 -1.24 1.98
N VAL A 147 -4.06 -2.31 2.18
CA VAL A 147 -3.68 -3.46 3.00
C VAL A 147 -2.44 -4.16 2.44
N LYS A 148 -2.37 -4.38 1.12
CA LYS A 148 -1.17 -4.95 0.47
C LYS A 148 0.07 -4.08 0.67
N ARG A 149 -0.08 -2.75 0.57
CA ARG A 149 1.03 -1.81 0.78
C ARG A 149 1.53 -1.84 2.23
N GLU A 150 0.61 -1.91 3.19
CA GLU A 150 0.96 -2.04 4.61
C GLU A 150 1.75 -3.32 4.89
N GLU A 151 1.35 -4.45 4.30
CA GLU A 151 2.09 -5.72 4.39
C GLU A 151 3.51 -5.63 3.80
N GLU A 152 3.66 -4.92 2.68
CA GLU A 152 4.98 -4.68 2.09
C GLU A 152 5.86 -3.81 2.99
N ILE A 153 5.31 -2.73 3.54
CA ILE A 153 6.01 -1.85 4.49
C ILE A 153 6.44 -2.63 5.72
N LYS A 154 5.55 -3.44 6.31
CA LYS A 154 5.83 -4.27 7.48
C LYS A 154 6.98 -5.25 7.23
N ARG A 155 7.02 -5.89 6.06
CA ARG A 155 8.16 -6.75 5.66
C ARG A 155 9.46 -5.98 5.50
N LYS A 156 9.43 -4.80 4.86
CA LYS A 156 10.62 -3.95 4.69
C LYS A 156 11.17 -3.45 6.02
N LEU A 157 10.29 -3.04 6.94
CA LEU A 157 10.67 -2.62 8.28
C LEU A 157 11.36 -3.75 9.05
N LYS A 158 10.81 -4.96 9.00
CA LYS A 158 11.43 -6.13 9.63
C LYS A 158 12.82 -6.40 9.06
N TYR A 159 12.96 -6.42 7.73
CA TYR A 159 14.26 -6.61 7.07
C TYR A 159 15.30 -5.55 7.49
N LEU A 160 14.88 -4.29 7.59
CA LEU A 160 15.78 -3.21 8.02
C LEU A 160 16.20 -3.37 9.50
N SER A 161 15.26 -3.77 10.37
CA SER A 161 15.55 -4.07 11.78
C SER A 161 16.57 -5.20 11.91
N ASP A 162 16.37 -6.32 11.20
CA ASP A 162 17.29 -7.45 11.21
C ASP A 162 18.69 -7.02 10.70
N LYS A 163 18.73 -6.14 9.69
CA LYS A 163 19.99 -5.63 9.12
C LYS A 163 20.71 -4.68 10.07
N GLU A 164 19.97 -3.85 10.81
CA GLU A 164 20.52 -2.97 11.83
C GLU A 164 21.22 -3.78 12.94
N GLU A 165 20.58 -4.85 13.42
CA GLU A 165 21.16 -5.76 14.42
C GLU A 165 22.44 -6.44 13.92
N GLU A 166 22.47 -6.89 12.66
CA GLU A 166 23.66 -7.47 12.04
C GLU A 166 24.82 -6.47 11.98
N LEU A 167 24.55 -5.23 11.56
CA LEU A 167 25.57 -4.19 11.45
C LEU A 167 26.11 -3.78 12.82
N GLU A 168 25.25 -3.69 13.83
CA GLU A 168 25.65 -3.43 15.21
C GLU A 168 26.58 -4.53 15.75
N ALA A 169 26.32 -5.80 15.42
CA ALA A 169 27.21 -6.91 15.77
C ALA A 169 28.57 -6.79 15.08
N HIS A 170 28.60 -6.43 13.79
CA HIS A 170 29.86 -6.21 13.06
C HIS A 170 30.67 -5.04 13.64
N LEU A 171 30.02 -3.94 14.02
CA LEU A 171 30.68 -2.81 14.65
C LEU A 171 31.38 -3.22 15.95
N LYS A 172 30.71 -4.00 16.82
CA LYS A 172 31.31 -4.51 18.06
C LYS A 172 32.56 -5.35 17.82
N VAL A 173 32.55 -6.20 16.78
CA VAL A 173 33.71 -7.02 16.39
C VAL A 173 34.88 -6.14 15.94
N ILE A 174 34.61 -5.13 15.10
CA ILE A 174 35.62 -4.19 14.61
C ILE A 174 36.21 -3.39 15.78
N GLU A 175 35.37 -2.91 16.70
CA GLU A 175 35.82 -2.15 17.87
C GLU A 175 36.70 -2.98 18.79
N SER A 176 36.34 -4.24 19.05
CA SER A 176 37.16 -5.18 19.82
C SER A 176 38.52 -5.43 19.14
N SER A 177 38.52 -5.70 17.83
CA SER A 177 39.73 -5.93 17.05
C SER A 177 40.65 -4.70 17.04
N ARG A 178 40.07 -3.50 16.92
CA ARG A 178 40.81 -2.24 17.02
C ARG A 178 41.46 -2.05 18.39
N GLY A 179 40.75 -2.44 19.46
CA GLY A 179 41.28 -2.45 20.83
C GLY A 179 42.52 -3.34 20.94
N GLN A 180 42.42 -4.59 20.47
CA GLN A 180 43.53 -5.55 20.49
C GLN A 180 44.74 -5.05 19.70
N LEU A 181 44.54 -4.51 18.49
CA LEU A 181 45.64 -3.96 17.69
C LEU A 181 46.33 -2.77 18.36
N LYS A 182 45.59 -1.97 19.14
CA LYS A 182 46.18 -0.86 19.90
C LYS A 182 47.09 -1.39 21.02
N GLU A 183 46.64 -2.40 21.75
CA GLU A 183 47.44 -3.07 22.80
C GLU A 183 48.69 -3.74 22.22
N GLU A 184 48.54 -4.47 21.11
CA GLU A 184 49.67 -5.11 20.41
C GLU A 184 50.69 -4.07 19.95
N ARG A 185 50.23 -2.96 19.37
CA ARG A 185 51.11 -1.86 18.95
C ARG A 185 51.89 -1.26 20.12
N GLU A 186 51.27 -1.11 21.29
CA GLU A 186 51.92 -0.60 22.49
C GLU A 186 53.01 -1.55 22.99
N GLU A 187 52.74 -2.86 23.02
CA GLU A 187 53.72 -3.88 23.43
C GLU A 187 54.89 -3.96 22.43
N VAL A 188 54.63 -4.00 21.12
CA VAL A 188 55.67 -3.99 20.08
C VAL A 188 56.56 -2.74 20.21
N SER A 189 55.98 -1.58 20.49
CA SER A 189 56.72 -0.34 20.71
C SER A 189 57.65 -0.43 21.92
N LYS A 190 57.18 -1.03 23.02
CA LYS A 190 57.98 -1.26 24.23
C LYS A 190 59.15 -2.20 23.97
N GLN A 191 58.90 -3.32 23.29
CA GLN A 191 59.93 -4.29 22.91
C GLN A 191 60.96 -3.67 21.96
N THR A 192 60.51 -2.90 20.96
CA THR A 192 61.38 -2.19 20.02
C THR A 192 62.34 -1.25 20.74
N LYS A 193 61.84 -0.47 21.73
CA LYS A 193 62.68 0.41 22.53
C LYS A 193 63.77 -0.35 23.28
N GLN A 194 63.42 -1.48 23.91
CA GLN A 194 64.38 -2.32 24.64
C GLN A 194 65.47 -2.87 23.72
N VAL A 195 65.08 -3.41 22.56
CA VAL A 195 66.01 -3.97 21.57
C VAL A 195 66.92 -2.88 21.01
N CYS A 196 66.39 -1.69 20.69
CA CYS A 196 67.21 -0.56 20.24
C CYS A 196 68.26 -0.17 21.28
N SER A 197 67.90 -0.07 22.56
CA SER A 197 68.86 0.23 23.63
C SER A 197 69.96 -0.84 23.74
N LEU A 198 69.58 -2.12 23.68
CA LEU A 198 70.54 -3.23 23.72
C LEU A 198 71.49 -3.20 22.52
N ALA A 199 70.97 -2.98 21.31
CA ALA A 199 71.76 -2.91 20.09
C ALA A 199 72.76 -1.75 20.14
N MET A 200 72.35 -0.57 20.65
CA MET A 200 73.26 0.56 20.85
C MET A 200 74.37 0.25 21.87
N GLU A 201 74.06 -0.44 22.96
CA GLU A 201 75.05 -0.86 23.94
C GLU A 201 76.05 -1.86 23.34
N GLN A 202 75.56 -2.86 22.61
CA GLN A 202 76.40 -3.85 21.94
C GLN A 202 77.29 -3.20 20.87
N ALA A 203 76.78 -2.26 20.07
CA ALA A 203 77.57 -1.54 19.08
C ALA A 203 78.76 -0.82 19.71
N ARG A 204 78.55 -0.16 20.86
CA ARG A 204 79.64 0.50 21.62
C ARG A 204 80.67 -0.51 22.12
N LYS A 205 80.23 -1.67 22.64
CA LYS A 205 81.13 -2.73 23.10
C LYS A 205 81.96 -3.32 21.96
N VAL A 206 81.34 -3.55 20.80
CA VAL A 206 82.03 -4.06 19.60
C VAL A 206 83.08 -3.07 19.13
N GLU A 207 82.76 -1.78 19.06
CA GLU A 207 83.72 -0.75 18.64
C GLU A 207 84.93 -0.68 19.60
N ALA A 208 84.68 -0.70 20.91
CA ALA A 208 85.75 -0.75 21.92
C ALA A 208 86.63 -2.00 21.74
N LYS A 209 86.02 -3.18 21.54
CA LYS A 209 86.76 -4.43 21.33
C LYS A 209 87.53 -4.45 20.01
N LYS A 210 87.03 -3.80 18.98
CA LYS A 210 87.73 -3.64 17.70
C LYS A 210 89.01 -2.81 17.88
N MET A 211 88.92 -1.68 18.61
CA MET A 211 90.10 -0.88 18.95
C MET A 211 91.13 -1.65 19.79
N ASP A 212 90.69 -2.46 20.75
CA ASP A 212 91.57 -3.33 21.55
C ASP A 212 92.25 -4.39 20.68
N LEU A 213 91.50 -5.02 19.76
CA LEU A 213 92.01 -6.01 18.81
C LEU A 213 93.05 -5.41 17.88
N ASP A 214 92.78 -4.24 17.30
CA ASP A 214 93.72 -3.54 16.43
C ASP A 214 95.04 -3.20 17.16
N ARG A 215 94.94 -2.80 18.43
CA ARG A 215 96.12 -2.55 19.29
C ARG A 215 96.90 -3.84 19.55
N ALA A 216 96.21 -4.93 19.88
CA ALA A 216 96.82 -6.23 20.15
C ALA A 216 97.53 -6.80 18.90
N ASN A 217 96.89 -6.70 17.73
CA ASN A 217 97.47 -7.12 16.46
C ASN A 217 98.75 -6.33 16.14
N LYS A 218 98.73 -5.00 16.23
CA LYS A 218 99.94 -4.17 16.04
C LYS A 218 101.08 -4.58 16.97
N LYS A 219 100.78 -4.85 18.25
CA LYS A 219 101.78 -5.30 19.22
C LYS A 219 102.35 -6.67 18.85
N MET A 220 101.50 -7.60 18.41
CA MET A 220 101.92 -8.92 17.97
C MET A 220 102.81 -8.85 16.73
N ASP A 221 102.47 -8.02 15.75
CA ASP A 221 103.27 -7.85 14.53
C ASP A 221 104.64 -7.22 14.82
N ASN A 222 104.70 -6.27 15.76
CA ASN A 222 105.97 -5.71 16.26
C ASN A 222 106.82 -6.80 16.94
N LEU A 223 106.24 -7.58 17.85
CA LEU A 223 106.96 -8.66 18.54
C LEU A 223 107.48 -9.74 17.57
N LYS A 224 106.70 -10.09 16.54
CA LYS A 224 107.16 -11.00 15.48
C LYS A 224 108.39 -10.43 14.76
N SER A 225 108.34 -9.15 14.39
CA SER A 225 109.44 -8.45 13.72
C SER A 225 110.70 -8.38 14.59
N GLU A 226 110.55 -8.09 15.89
CA GLU A 226 111.66 -8.09 16.87
C GLU A 226 112.26 -9.49 17.05
N PHE A 227 111.41 -10.52 17.15
CA PHE A 227 111.86 -11.90 17.27
C PHE A 227 112.60 -12.37 16.02
N ASP A 228 112.08 -12.03 14.83
CA ASP A 228 112.73 -12.34 13.56
C ASP A 228 114.10 -11.66 13.44
N ALA A 229 114.20 -10.38 13.80
CA ALA A 229 115.47 -9.65 13.85
C ALA A 229 116.47 -10.29 14.84
N THR A 230 116.00 -10.67 16.02
CA THR A 230 116.84 -11.35 17.02
C THR A 230 117.31 -12.71 16.50
N ARG A 231 116.41 -13.50 15.89
CA ARG A 231 116.71 -14.81 15.32
C ARG A 231 117.79 -14.73 14.24
N HIS A 232 117.79 -13.68 13.41
CA HIS A 232 118.83 -13.43 12.41
C HIS A 232 120.23 -13.18 13.00
N LEU A 233 120.35 -12.83 14.28
CA LEU A 233 121.66 -12.67 14.94
C LEU A 233 122.28 -14.00 15.40
N PHE A 234 121.50 -15.09 15.43
CA PHE A 234 121.90 -16.41 15.93
C PHE A 234 121.96 -17.50 14.84
N ILE A 235 121.72 -17.12 13.58
CA ILE A 235 121.84 -17.97 12.38
C ILE A 235 122.89 -17.35 11.47
#